data_AF-A0A0R3WLR6-F1
#
_entry.id   AF-A0A0R3WLR6-F1
#
_cell.length_a   1.000
_cell.length_b   1.000
_cell.length_c   1.000
_cell.angle_alpha   90.00
_cell.angle_beta   90.00
_cell.angle_gamma   90.00
#
_symmetry.space_group_name_H-M   'P 1'
#
loop_
_entity.id
_entity.type
_entity.pdbx_description
1 polymer ?
#
loop_
_entity_poly.entity_id
_entity_poly.type
_entity_poly.pdbx_seq_one_letter_code
_entity_poly.pdbx_strand_id
1 'polypeptide(L)'
;MERDDFRNQKIQEFVIRVRTIPYGAMLEKNDATKIAKLFLRARKFDVTRALELYKSYKHVRYSNQLEAIDPLEEGVRRELLSEKFTVLSHSSSIDPTVMVFTVRRHWPPNCTDRDVLKGIIYQLDAALLDEQTQEQGVTVIYDMTDAKYSNFGADLSMKLLNLLTVSDCACFTSLTFVCLFVSTTYQLVL
;
A
#
# COMPACT_ATOMS: atom_id res chain seq x y z
N MET A 1 28.62 -11.59 -3.49
CA MET A 1 29.35 -10.44 -4.07
C MET A 1 28.76 -10.05 -5.43
N GLU A 2 28.90 -10.84 -6.50
CA GLU A 2 28.37 -10.45 -7.83
C GLU A 2 26.86 -10.14 -7.89
N ARG A 3 26.03 -10.87 -7.14
CA ARG A 3 24.58 -10.61 -7.07
C ARG A 3 24.22 -9.30 -6.36
N ASP A 4 25.05 -8.84 -5.43
CA ASP A 4 24.79 -7.60 -4.69
C ASP A 4 25.21 -6.40 -5.52
N ASP A 5 26.33 -6.50 -6.22
CA ASP A 5 26.81 -5.47 -7.13
C ASP A 5 25.86 -5.26 -8.32
N PHE A 6 25.35 -6.34 -8.91
CA PHE A 6 24.34 -6.27 -9.96
C PHE A 6 23.05 -5.57 -9.49
N ARG A 7 22.55 -5.90 -8.30
CA ARG A 7 21.35 -5.27 -7.72
C ARG A 7 21.59 -3.80 -7.43
N ASN A 8 22.74 -3.46 -6.86
CA ASN A 8 23.12 -2.08 -6.57
C ASN A 8 23.23 -1.24 -7.84
N GLN A 9 23.79 -1.81 -8.92
CA GLN A 9 23.86 -1.13 -10.22
C GLN A 9 22.46 -0.82 -10.76
N LYS A 10 21.53 -1.78 -10.69
CA LYS A 10 20.13 -1.59 -11.14
C LYS A 10 19.38 -0.55 -10.31
N ILE A 11 19.61 -0.52 -9.00
CA ILE A 11 19.06 0.49 -8.09
C ILE A 11 19.55 1.89 -8.49
N GLN A 12 20.86 2.06 -8.72
CA GLN A 12 21.40 3.36 -9.16
C GLN A 12 20.84 3.77 -10.53
N GLU A 13 20.75 2.84 -11.47
CA GLU A 13 20.16 3.07 -12.80
C GLU A 13 18.71 3.56 -12.70
N PHE A 14 17.91 2.93 -11.83
CA PHE A 14 16.53 3.34 -11.56
C PHE A 14 16.45 4.72 -10.91
N VAL A 15 17.24 4.99 -9.87
CA VAL A 15 17.24 6.29 -9.16
C VAL A 15 17.61 7.44 -10.08
N ILE A 16 18.61 7.26 -10.96
CA ILE A 16 18.99 8.26 -11.95
C ILE A 16 17.82 8.57 -12.87
N ARG A 17 17.12 7.54 -13.38
CA ARG A 17 15.96 7.74 -14.26
C ARG A 17 14.77 8.36 -13.53
N VAL A 18 14.47 7.95 -12.29
CA VAL A 18 13.39 8.57 -11.51
C VAL A 18 13.61 10.06 -11.29
N ARG A 19 14.86 10.49 -11.03
CA ARG A 19 15.19 11.92 -10.88
C ARG A 19 14.93 12.75 -12.13
N THR A 20 14.89 12.14 -13.32
CA THR A 20 14.54 12.83 -14.57
C THR A 20 13.04 13.04 -14.76
N ILE A 21 12.20 12.38 -13.96
CA ILE A 21 10.74 12.50 -14.02
C ILE A 21 10.30 13.63 -13.07
N PRO A 22 9.33 14.49 -13.46
CA PRO A 22 8.69 15.41 -12.51
C PRO A 22 8.21 14.61 -11.29
N TYR A 23 8.39 15.14 -10.08
CA TYR A 23 8.13 14.49 -8.78
C TYR A 23 9.17 13.48 -8.26
N GLY A 24 10.14 13.03 -9.08
CA GLY A 24 11.24 12.17 -8.60
C GLY A 24 12.43 12.94 -8.02
N ALA A 25 12.54 14.23 -8.34
CA ALA A 25 13.68 15.07 -7.96
C ALA A 25 13.71 15.48 -6.47
N MET A 26 12.56 15.45 -5.77
CA MET A 26 12.46 15.81 -4.34
C MET A 26 12.66 14.63 -3.38
N LEU A 27 12.86 13.41 -3.87
CA LEU A 27 13.04 12.25 -3.02
C LEU A 27 14.42 12.27 -2.36
N GLU A 28 14.45 12.15 -1.03
CA GLU A 28 15.70 11.97 -0.30
C GLU A 28 16.43 10.70 -0.77
N LYS A 29 17.77 10.69 -0.67
CA LYS A 29 18.59 9.60 -1.19
C LYS A 29 18.23 8.24 -0.56
N ASN A 30 17.88 8.22 0.72
CA ASN A 30 17.50 7.01 1.44
C ASN A 30 16.14 6.48 0.97
N ASP A 31 15.15 7.37 0.85
CA ASP A 31 13.81 7.00 0.39
C ASP A 31 13.81 6.60 -1.09
N ALA A 32 14.57 7.30 -1.92
CA ALA A 32 14.76 6.93 -3.32
C ALA A 32 15.35 5.51 -3.46
N THR A 33 16.23 5.11 -2.56
CA THR A 33 16.83 3.76 -2.54
C THR A 33 15.78 2.71 -2.12
N LYS A 34 14.99 2.98 -1.08
CA LYS A 34 13.91 2.08 -0.63
C LYS A 34 12.82 1.91 -1.69
N ILE A 35 12.42 3.01 -2.32
CA ILE A 35 11.47 3.03 -3.44
C ILE A 35 12.05 2.24 -4.61
N ALA A 36 13.30 2.48 -5.00
CA ALA A 36 13.93 1.74 -6.08
C ALA A 36 13.91 0.22 -5.82
N LYS A 37 14.25 -0.22 -4.60
CA LYS A 37 14.17 -1.63 -4.20
C LYS A 37 12.76 -2.18 -4.33
N LEU A 38 11.73 -1.46 -3.88
CA LEU A 38 10.32 -1.87 -3.98
C LEU A 38 9.91 -2.17 -5.44
N PHE A 39 10.08 -1.18 -6.33
CA PHE A 39 9.65 -1.30 -7.73
C PHE A 39 10.50 -2.32 -8.51
N LEU A 40 11.81 -2.39 -8.24
CA LEU A 40 12.68 -3.37 -8.88
C LEU A 40 12.34 -4.80 -8.41
N ARG A 41 12.10 -5.02 -7.12
CA ARG A 41 11.69 -6.34 -6.59
C ARG A 41 10.38 -6.80 -7.24
N ALA A 42 9.39 -5.92 -7.33
CA ALA A 42 8.09 -6.22 -7.97
C ALA A 42 8.18 -6.58 -9.47
N ARG A 43 9.27 -6.22 -10.16
CA ARG A 43 9.49 -6.51 -11.59
C ARG A 43 10.72 -7.37 -11.86
N LYS A 44 11.20 -8.12 -10.86
CA LYS A 44 12.36 -9.03 -10.97
C LYS A 44 13.62 -8.30 -11.46
N PHE A 45 13.86 -7.09 -10.95
CA PHE A 45 14.99 -6.19 -11.23
C PHE A 45 15.08 -5.68 -12.68
N ASP A 46 13.95 -5.64 -13.40
CA ASP A 46 13.86 -4.94 -14.69
C ASP A 46 13.58 -3.45 -14.51
N VAL A 47 14.56 -2.63 -14.87
CA VAL A 47 14.52 -1.18 -14.67
C VAL A 47 13.44 -0.50 -15.51
N THR A 48 13.22 -0.94 -16.75
CA THR A 48 12.26 -0.31 -17.66
C THR A 48 10.84 -0.58 -17.18
N ARG A 49 10.53 -1.85 -16.87
CA ARG A 49 9.23 -2.24 -16.34
C ARG A 49 8.96 -1.64 -14.96
N ALA A 50 9.99 -1.55 -14.10
CA ALA A 50 9.88 -0.88 -12.81
C ALA A 50 9.57 0.62 -12.95
N LEU A 51 10.13 1.30 -13.96
CA LEU A 51 9.87 2.72 -14.21
C LEU A 51 8.46 2.97 -14.75
N GLU A 52 7.97 2.13 -15.64
CA GLU A 52 6.58 2.18 -16.10
C GLU A 52 5.62 2.02 -14.91
N LEU A 53 5.90 1.06 -14.04
CA LEU A 53 5.14 0.84 -12.82
C LEU A 53 5.17 2.05 -11.88
N TYR A 54 6.34 2.68 -11.69
CA TYR A 54 6.47 3.91 -10.90
C TYR A 54 5.66 5.07 -11.49
N LYS A 55 5.65 5.21 -12.83
CA LYS A 55 4.86 6.24 -13.51
C LYS A 55 3.36 6.01 -13.31
N SER A 56 2.88 4.78 -13.52
CA SER A 56 1.48 4.41 -13.29
C SER A 56 1.08 4.65 -11.83
N TYR A 57 1.92 4.24 -10.90
CA TYR A 57 1.73 4.50 -9.46
C TYR A 57 1.58 5.98 -9.13
N LYS A 58 2.48 6.83 -9.64
CA LYS A 58 2.40 8.28 -9.46
C LYS A 58 1.16 8.88 -10.13
N HIS A 59 0.83 8.44 -11.34
CA HIS A 59 -0.33 8.91 -12.07
C HIS A 59 -1.63 8.63 -11.30
N VAL A 60 -1.80 7.41 -10.78
CA VAL A 60 -2.99 7.03 -9.98
C VAL A 60 -3.11 7.89 -8.73
N ARG A 61 -2.00 8.17 -8.04
CA ARG A 61 -2.00 9.06 -6.88
C ARG A 61 -2.36 10.49 -7.24
N TYR A 62 -1.83 11.01 -8.34
CA TYR A 62 -2.16 12.33 -8.84
C TYR A 62 -3.66 12.43 -9.17
N SER A 63 -4.20 11.48 -9.94
CA SER A 63 -5.62 11.46 -10.33
C SER A 63 -6.56 11.38 -9.14
N ASN A 64 -6.14 10.75 -8.04
CA ASN A 64 -6.95 10.60 -6.83
C ASN A 64 -6.66 11.69 -5.76
N GLN A 65 -5.82 12.70 -6.06
CA GLN A 65 -5.41 13.75 -5.11
C GLN A 65 -4.73 13.21 -3.84
N LEU A 66 -3.89 12.18 -4.00
CA LEU A 66 -3.20 11.45 -2.92
C LEU A 66 -1.68 11.68 -2.92
N GLU A 67 -1.22 12.83 -3.42
CA GLU A 67 0.22 13.09 -3.59
C GLU A 67 0.95 13.44 -2.31
N ALA A 68 0.32 14.23 -1.44
CA ALA A 68 0.85 14.64 -0.15
C ALA A 68 -0.20 14.35 0.92
N ILE A 69 -0.03 13.26 1.65
CA ILE A 69 -0.88 12.91 2.78
C ILE A 69 -0.23 13.52 4.01
N ASP A 70 -0.84 14.56 4.57
CA ASP A 70 -0.39 15.16 5.83
C ASP A 70 -0.99 14.35 7.00
N PRO A 71 -0.17 13.63 7.79
CA PRO A 71 -0.66 12.88 8.95
C PRO A 71 -1.18 13.80 10.07
N LEU A 72 -0.91 15.11 10.02
CA LEU A 72 -1.41 16.10 10.98
C LEU A 72 -2.77 16.69 10.58
N GLU A 73 -3.24 16.45 9.35
CA GLU A 73 -4.58 16.85 8.90
C GLU A 73 -5.62 16.17 9.80
N GLU A 74 -6.53 16.95 10.40
CA GLU A 74 -7.48 16.48 11.42
C GLU A 74 -8.29 15.25 10.96
N GLY A 75 -8.68 15.20 9.68
CA GLY A 75 -9.35 14.06 9.07
C GLY A 75 -8.47 12.81 9.07
N VAL A 76 -7.27 12.89 8.49
CA VAL A 76 -6.31 11.77 8.41
C VAL A 76 -5.88 11.32 9.80
N ARG A 77 -5.57 12.26 10.69
CA ARG A 77 -5.17 11.97 12.08
C ARG A 77 -6.24 11.19 12.82
N ARG A 78 -7.51 11.56 12.66
CA ARG A 78 -8.64 10.83 13.27
C ARG A 78 -8.73 9.41 12.73
N GLU A 79 -8.53 9.23 11.43
CA GLU A 79 -8.54 7.91 10.80
C GLU A 79 -7.40 7.02 11.28
N LEU A 80 -6.19 7.60 11.46
CA LEU A 80 -5.03 6.92 12.04
C LEU A 80 -5.27 6.53 13.50
N LEU A 81 -5.86 7.43 14.30
CA LEU A 81 -6.18 7.19 15.71
C LEU A 81 -7.38 6.26 15.92
N SER A 82 -8.24 6.09 14.92
CA SER A 82 -9.42 5.23 15.08
C SER A 82 -9.07 3.74 15.05
N GLU A 83 -7.80 3.38 14.76
CA GLU A 83 -7.32 2.00 14.68
C GLU A 83 -8.23 1.10 13.82
N LYS A 84 -8.86 1.66 12.79
CA LYS A 84 -9.67 0.87 11.84
C LYS A 84 -8.77 0.11 10.87
N PHE A 85 -7.60 0.66 10.62
CA PHE A 85 -6.54 0.08 9.85
C PHE A 85 -5.30 0.04 10.75
N THR A 86 -4.73 -1.15 10.86
CA THR A 86 -3.65 -1.43 11.79
C THR A 86 -2.63 -2.33 11.12
N VAL A 87 -1.36 -1.95 11.20
CA VAL A 87 -0.23 -2.76 10.76
C VAL A 87 0.25 -3.57 11.95
N LEU A 88 0.15 -4.90 11.87
CA LEU A 88 0.66 -5.79 12.90
C LEU A 88 2.17 -5.94 12.73
N SER A 89 2.89 -5.82 13.85
CA SER A 89 4.32 -6.09 13.90
C SER A 89 4.61 -7.54 13.57
N HIS A 90 5.68 -7.78 12.82
CA HIS A 90 6.15 -9.12 12.48
C HIS A 90 6.37 -9.97 13.74
N SER A 91 5.75 -11.15 13.81
CA SER A 91 6.04 -12.16 14.84
C SER A 91 7.37 -12.87 14.60
N SER A 92 7.81 -12.95 13.35
CA SER A 92 9.05 -13.61 12.92
C SER A 92 9.62 -12.95 11.67
N SER A 93 10.92 -13.14 11.41
CA SER A 93 11.62 -12.58 10.24
C SER A 93 11.15 -13.17 8.89
N ILE A 94 10.35 -14.23 8.93
CA ILE A 94 9.82 -14.95 7.76
C ILE A 94 8.35 -14.60 7.51
N ASP A 95 7.68 -13.97 8.49
CA ASP A 95 6.25 -13.71 8.36
C ASP A 95 6.01 -12.48 7.49
N PRO A 96 5.00 -12.51 6.59
CA PRO A 96 4.59 -11.33 5.85
C PRO A 96 4.03 -10.28 6.81
N THR A 97 4.13 -9.02 6.42
CA THR A 97 3.51 -7.93 7.17
C THR A 97 2.00 -8.06 7.11
N VAL A 98 1.35 -8.21 8.26
CA VAL A 98 -0.11 -8.35 8.31
C VAL A 98 -0.75 -7.00 8.56
N MET A 99 -1.65 -6.58 7.69
CA MET A 99 -2.42 -5.35 7.85
C MET A 99 -3.89 -5.70 8.02
N VAL A 100 -4.53 -5.21 9.08
CA VAL A 100 -5.91 -5.56 9.41
C VAL A 100 -6.78 -4.33 9.20
N PHE A 101 -7.84 -4.47 8.40
CA PHE A 101 -8.93 -3.52 8.28
C PHE A 101 -10.16 -4.03 9.02
N THR A 102 -10.53 -3.38 10.12
CA THR A 102 -11.65 -3.75 10.98
C THR A 102 -12.90 -2.95 10.60
N VAL A 103 -13.80 -3.57 9.83
CA VAL A 103 -14.98 -2.91 9.25
C VAL A 103 -15.95 -2.40 10.33
N ARG A 104 -16.12 -3.11 11.44
CA ARG A 104 -17.01 -2.67 12.54
C ARG A 104 -16.63 -1.29 13.12
N ARG A 105 -15.36 -0.88 12.98
CA ARG A 105 -14.86 0.43 13.43
C ARG A 105 -15.07 1.54 12.38
N HIS A 106 -15.48 1.20 11.16
CA HIS A 106 -15.80 2.16 10.12
C HIS A 106 -17.20 2.76 10.34
N TRP A 107 -17.29 4.09 10.47
CA TRP A 107 -18.56 4.79 10.66
C TRP A 107 -18.70 5.91 9.62
N PRO A 108 -19.32 5.62 8.46
CA PRO A 108 -19.44 6.56 7.34
C PRO A 108 -19.98 7.96 7.73
N PRO A 109 -20.90 8.12 8.70
CA PRO A 109 -21.38 9.46 9.08
C PRO A 109 -20.33 10.37 9.74
N ASN A 110 -19.23 9.84 10.27
CA ASN A 110 -18.17 10.62 10.95
C ASN A 110 -16.86 10.71 10.18
N CYS A 111 -16.74 10.03 9.03
CA CYS A 111 -15.52 10.01 8.23
C CYS A 111 -15.85 10.16 6.75
N THR A 112 -15.02 10.91 6.01
CA THR A 112 -15.13 10.93 4.55
C THR A 112 -14.32 9.80 3.96
N ASP A 113 -14.82 9.17 2.88
CA ASP A 113 -14.07 8.12 2.15
C ASP A 113 -12.65 8.57 1.78
N ARG A 114 -12.48 9.86 1.47
CA ARG A 114 -11.19 10.45 1.12
C ARG A 114 -10.21 10.39 2.29
N ASP A 115 -10.66 10.76 3.49
CA ASP A 115 -9.79 10.77 4.67
C ASP A 115 -9.43 9.34 5.08
N VAL A 116 -10.39 8.41 4.96
CA VAL A 116 -10.17 6.97 5.19
C VAL A 116 -9.10 6.44 4.24
N LEU A 117 -9.23 6.72 2.93
CA LEU A 117 -8.27 6.29 1.92
C LEU A 117 -6.89 6.89 2.16
N LYS A 118 -6.80 8.18 2.49
CA LYS A 118 -5.54 8.84 2.85
C LYS A 118 -4.86 8.13 4.04
N GLY A 119 -5.61 7.84 5.11
CA GLY A 119 -5.08 7.15 6.29
C GLY A 119 -4.56 5.74 5.97
N ILE A 120 -5.31 4.97 5.19
CA ILE A 120 -4.92 3.63 4.77
C ILE A 120 -3.66 3.66 3.90
N ILE A 121 -3.61 4.56 2.92
CA ILE A 121 -2.48 4.69 2.00
C ILE A 121 -1.22 5.15 2.73
N TYR A 122 -1.35 6.06 3.70
CA TYR A 122 -0.23 6.50 4.52
C TYR A 122 0.40 5.34 5.30
N GLN A 123 -0.43 4.49 5.94
CA GLN A 123 0.06 3.32 6.65
C GLN A 123 0.62 2.24 5.70
N LEU A 124 0.00 2.05 4.53
CA LEU A 124 0.51 1.16 3.47
C LEU A 124 1.88 1.61 2.98
N ASP A 125 2.07 2.90 2.72
CA ASP A 125 3.35 3.45 2.28
C ASP A 125 4.44 3.23 3.32
N ALA A 126 4.13 3.52 4.59
CA ALA A 126 5.05 3.30 5.69
C ALA A 126 5.44 1.82 5.79
N ALA A 127 4.48 0.90 5.65
CA ALA A 127 4.73 -0.54 5.69
C ALA A 127 5.54 -1.03 4.47
N LEU A 128 5.24 -0.55 3.25
CA LEU A 128 5.92 -0.95 2.01
C LEU A 128 7.34 -0.40 1.88
N LEU A 129 7.67 0.67 2.61
CA LEU A 129 9.05 1.19 2.69
C LEU A 129 9.95 0.36 3.60
N ASP A 130 9.39 -0.53 4.42
CA ASP A 130 10.16 -1.43 5.27
C ASP A 130 10.79 -2.57 4.48
N GLU A 131 12.05 -2.88 4.78
CA GLU A 131 12.82 -3.85 3.99
C GLU A 131 12.31 -5.27 4.16
N GLN A 132 11.83 -5.62 5.37
CA GLN A 132 11.27 -6.94 5.66
C GLN A 132 9.94 -7.14 4.92
N THR A 133 9.07 -6.13 4.93
CA THR A 133 7.81 -6.12 4.15
C THR A 133 8.06 -6.31 2.66
N GLN A 134 9.11 -5.70 2.11
CA GLN A 134 9.44 -5.85 0.70
C GLN A 134 9.95 -7.25 0.34
N GLU A 135 10.45 -8.02 1.31
CA GLU A 135 10.94 -9.39 1.10
C GLU A 135 9.85 -10.44 1.29
N GLN A 136 9.10 -10.34 2.38
CA GLN A 136 8.06 -11.32 2.73
C GLN A 136 6.70 -10.98 2.12
N GLY A 137 6.51 -9.72 1.73
CA GLY A 137 5.25 -9.22 1.22
C GLY A 137 4.26 -8.77 2.29
N VAL A 138 3.10 -8.35 1.82
CA VAL A 138 2.00 -7.85 2.65
C VAL A 138 0.80 -8.78 2.54
N THR A 139 0.26 -9.16 3.69
CA THR A 139 -1.05 -9.81 3.81
C THR A 139 -2.06 -8.81 4.37
N VAL A 140 -3.13 -8.54 3.63
CA VAL A 140 -4.22 -7.70 4.12
C VAL A 140 -5.35 -8.59 4.61
N ILE A 141 -5.80 -8.37 5.84
CA ILE A 141 -6.95 -9.01 6.46
C ILE A 141 -8.09 -8.02 6.49
N TYR A 142 -9.20 -8.36 5.84
CA TYR A 142 -10.43 -7.59 5.89
C TYR A 142 -11.37 -8.24 6.92
N ASP A 143 -11.36 -7.72 8.15
CA ASP A 143 -12.15 -8.22 9.28
C ASP A 143 -13.55 -7.60 9.24
N MET A 144 -14.53 -8.41 8.80
CA MET A 144 -15.94 -8.02 8.80
C MET A 144 -16.71 -8.61 9.99
N THR A 145 -16.02 -9.10 11.02
CA THR A 145 -16.66 -9.63 12.23
C THR A 145 -17.50 -8.52 12.89
N ASP A 146 -18.77 -8.82 13.17
CA ASP A 146 -19.77 -7.89 13.73
C ASP A 146 -20.02 -6.62 12.90
N ALA A 147 -19.60 -6.58 11.63
CA ALA A 147 -19.87 -5.46 10.74
C ALA A 147 -21.35 -5.42 10.35
N LYS A 148 -21.97 -4.22 10.39
CA LYS A 148 -23.33 -4.00 9.89
C LYS A 148 -23.28 -3.45 8.47
N TYR A 149 -24.38 -3.55 7.72
CA TYR A 149 -24.50 -2.93 6.39
C TYR A 149 -24.23 -1.42 6.41
N SER A 150 -24.58 -0.74 7.50
CA SER A 150 -24.27 0.69 7.70
C SER A 150 -22.78 0.99 7.84
N ASN A 151 -21.95 -0.02 8.09
CA ASN A 151 -20.49 0.08 8.16
C ASN A 151 -19.83 -0.25 6.81
N PHE A 152 -20.58 -0.64 5.77
CA PHE A 152 -20.02 -1.04 4.49
C PHE A 152 -20.19 0.07 3.44
N GLY A 153 -19.07 0.67 3.02
CA GLY A 153 -19.01 1.54 1.85
C GLY A 153 -18.55 0.76 0.62
N ALA A 154 -19.46 0.46 -0.31
CA ALA A 154 -19.12 -0.24 -1.55
C ALA A 154 -18.14 0.57 -2.40
N ASP A 155 -18.33 1.89 -2.48
CA ASP A 155 -17.44 2.80 -3.20
C ASP A 155 -16.04 2.88 -2.58
N LEU A 156 -15.95 2.91 -1.25
CA LEU A 156 -14.68 2.87 -0.52
C LEU A 156 -13.94 1.56 -0.78
N SER A 157 -14.65 0.43 -0.71
CA SER A 157 -14.08 -0.91 -0.93
C SER A 157 -13.56 -1.06 -2.36
N MET A 158 -14.31 -0.57 -3.36
CA MET A 158 -13.89 -0.58 -4.76
C MET A 158 -12.69 0.35 -5.01
N LYS A 159 -12.67 1.54 -4.42
CA LYS A 159 -11.53 2.46 -4.52
C LYS A 159 -10.29 1.86 -3.87
N LEU A 160 -10.42 1.26 -2.70
CA LEU A 160 -9.33 0.59 -2.00
C LEU A 160 -8.82 -0.60 -2.83
N LEU A 161 -9.70 -1.45 -3.34
CA LEU A 161 -9.32 -2.57 -4.19
C LEU A 161 -8.62 -2.09 -5.47
N ASN A 162 -9.16 -1.07 -6.16
CA ASN A 162 -8.53 -0.47 -7.34
C ASN A 162 -7.17 0.16 -7.01
N LEU A 163 -7.01 0.76 -5.85
CA LEU A 163 -5.71 1.28 -5.44
C LEU A 163 -4.73 0.13 -5.21
N LEU A 164 -5.13 -0.91 -4.51
CA LEU A 164 -4.29 -2.09 -4.24
C LEU A 164 -3.90 -2.81 -5.54
N THR A 165 -4.84 -3.04 -6.46
CA THR A 165 -4.61 -3.74 -7.73
C THR A 165 -3.87 -2.89 -8.75
N VAL A 166 -4.17 -1.59 -8.88
CA VAL A 166 -3.44 -0.73 -9.81
C VAL A 166 -2.05 -0.37 -9.25
N SER A 167 -1.86 -0.47 -7.93
CA SER A 167 -0.55 -0.45 -7.28
C SER A 167 0.12 -1.82 -7.22
N ASP A 168 0.20 -2.52 -8.36
CA ASP A 168 1.00 -3.75 -8.60
C ASP A 168 2.52 -3.62 -8.30
N CYS A 169 2.90 -2.56 -7.59
CA CYS A 169 4.19 -2.20 -7.00
C CYS A 169 4.45 -2.96 -5.71
N ALA A 170 3.39 -3.32 -4.99
CA ALA A 170 3.49 -3.94 -3.69
C ALA A 170 3.63 -5.44 -3.85
N CYS A 171 4.55 -6.03 -3.10
CA CYS A 171 4.67 -7.47 -2.88
C CYS A 171 3.43 -7.99 -2.12
N PHE A 172 2.20 -7.72 -2.58
CA PHE A 172 1.00 -8.30 -2.01
C PHE A 172 1.04 -9.81 -2.22
N THR A 173 1.19 -10.53 -1.12
CA THR A 173 1.24 -11.99 -1.13
C THR A 173 -0.14 -12.59 -0.98
N SER A 174 -1.02 -11.96 -0.20
CA SER A 174 -2.40 -12.42 -0.03
C SER A 174 -3.36 -11.33 0.47
N LEU A 175 -4.62 -11.43 0.07
CA LEU A 175 -5.74 -10.68 0.63
C LEU A 175 -6.72 -11.71 1.21
N THR A 176 -6.93 -11.67 2.52
CA THR A 176 -7.81 -12.60 3.25
C THR A 176 -9.00 -11.85 3.80
N PHE A 177 -10.20 -12.31 3.46
CA PHE A 177 -11.44 -11.79 4.04
C PHE A 177 -11.85 -12.67 5.22
N VAL A 178 -11.97 -12.09 6.40
CA VAL A 178 -12.37 -12.80 7.62
C VAL A 178 -13.78 -12.36 7.99
N CYS A 179 -14.77 -13.17 7.57
CA CYS A 179 -16.10 -13.26 8.18
C CYS A 179 -16.91 -14.45 7.62
N LEU A 180 -17.37 -15.34 8.51
CA LEU A 180 -18.25 -16.47 8.23
C LEU A 180 -19.73 -16.05 8.39
N PHE A 181 -20.20 -14.95 7.79
CA PHE A 181 -21.64 -14.66 7.70
C PHE A 181 -21.95 -13.72 6.52
N VAL A 182 -21.59 -14.11 5.30
CA VAL A 182 -22.41 -13.83 4.12
C VAL A 182 -22.35 -15.10 3.27
N SER A 183 -23.48 -15.79 3.12
CA SER A 183 -23.63 -16.99 2.27
C SER A 183 -23.50 -16.69 0.76
N THR A 184 -22.75 -15.64 0.40
CA THR A 184 -22.49 -15.23 -0.98
C THR A 184 -21.00 -14.97 -1.07
N THR A 185 -20.27 -16.01 -1.43
CA THR A 185 -18.86 -16.01 -1.79
C THR A 185 -18.63 -15.00 -2.91
N TYR A 186 -18.12 -13.82 -2.60
CA TYR A 186 -17.34 -13.05 -3.56
C TYR A 186 -15.93 -13.62 -3.54
N GLN A 187 -15.74 -14.66 -4.34
CA GLN A 187 -14.42 -15.16 -4.66
C GLN A 187 -13.79 -14.17 -5.65
N LEU A 188 -13.19 -13.11 -5.12
CA LEU A 188 -12.35 -12.22 -5.91
C LEU A 188 -11.02 -12.95 -6.12
N VAL A 189 -10.97 -13.70 -7.22
CA VAL A 189 -9.76 -14.29 -7.76
C VAL A 189 -8.87 -13.13 -8.21
N LEU A 190 -7.71 -12.99 -7.56
CA LEU A 190 -6.56 -12.27 -8.12
C LEU A 190 -5.97 -13.10 -9.27
#